data_AF-A0A0P9G5R1-F1
#
_entry.id   AF-A0A0P9G5R1-F1
#
_cell.length_a   1.000
_cell.length_b   1.000
_cell.length_c   1.000
_cell.angle_alpha   90.00
_cell.angle_beta   90.00
_cell.angle_gamma   90.00
#
_symmetry.space_group_name_H-M   'P 1'
#
loop_
_entity.id
_entity.type
_entity.pdbx_description
1 polymer ?
#
loop_
_entity_poly.entity_id
_entity_poly.type
_entity_poly.pdbx_seq_one_letter_code
_entity_poly.pdbx_strand_id
1 'polypeptide(L)'
;MPFDPKDFLILAKNLCNDINYSNESGFRTGISRAYYSAFLVCRTFLETRHRMRIPDTPIAHKRVVQGLRKRRVLQTLVNLPYSSRHTVADALDDLRKYGRNIADYDLTVYLTKTHALSWIRQAEYVVRAIPR
;
A
#
# COMPACT_ATOMS: atom_id res chain seq x y z
N MET A 1 -21.37 4.56 -7.82
CA MET A 1 -20.55 4.82 -6.63
C MET A 1 -19.09 4.76 -7.07
N PRO A 2 -18.22 5.72 -6.70
CA PRO A 2 -16.80 5.56 -6.97
C PRO A 2 -16.27 4.32 -6.22
N PHE A 3 -15.31 3.63 -6.82
CA PHE A 3 -14.66 2.45 -6.23
C PHE A 3 -13.92 2.83 -4.93
N ASP A 4 -14.06 2.06 -3.85
CA ASP A 4 -13.27 2.25 -2.61
C ASP A 4 -11.95 1.47 -2.74
N PRO A 5 -10.79 2.15 -2.75
CA PRO A 5 -9.51 1.44 -2.84
C PRO A 5 -9.24 0.47 -1.69
N LYS A 6 -9.91 0.61 -0.53
CA LYS A 6 -9.81 -0.34 0.60
C LYS A 6 -10.35 -1.73 0.24
N ASP A 7 -11.21 -1.84 -0.76
CA ASP A 7 -11.71 -3.14 -1.25
C ASP A 7 -10.58 -4.01 -1.79
N PHE A 8 -9.52 -3.42 -2.36
CA PHE A 8 -8.33 -4.18 -2.75
C PHE A 8 -7.60 -4.82 -1.57
N LEU A 9 -7.59 -4.18 -0.39
CA LEU A 9 -6.97 -4.74 0.80
C LEU A 9 -7.82 -5.88 1.38
N ILE A 10 -9.14 -5.79 1.28
CA ILE A 10 -10.06 -6.89 1.61
C ILE A 10 -9.81 -8.07 0.67
N LEU A 11 -9.77 -7.82 -0.64
CA LEU A 11 -9.47 -8.84 -1.64
C LEU A 11 -8.12 -9.52 -1.39
N ALA A 12 -7.08 -8.75 -1.06
CA ALA A 12 -5.75 -9.29 -0.77
C ALA A 12 -5.77 -10.30 0.40
N LYS A 13 -6.52 -9.99 1.46
CA LYS A 13 -6.70 -10.87 2.62
C LYS A 13 -7.47 -12.13 2.25
N ASN A 14 -8.53 -11.97 1.46
CA ASN A 14 -9.36 -13.09 1.02
C ASN A 14 -8.53 -14.06 0.17
N LEU A 15 -7.75 -13.58 -0.79
CA LEU A 15 -6.86 -14.40 -1.62
C LEU A 15 -5.84 -15.19 -0.78
N CYS A 16 -5.26 -14.59 0.26
CA CYS A 16 -4.30 -15.30 1.12
C CYS A 16 -4.95 -16.33 2.05
N ASN A 17 -6.25 -16.19 2.33
CA ASN A 17 -6.98 -17.07 3.24
C ASN A 17 -7.85 -18.12 2.53
N ASP A 18 -8.07 -17.96 1.23
CA ASP A 18 -8.81 -18.92 0.42
C ASP A 18 -7.99 -20.20 0.21
N ILE A 19 -8.57 -21.34 0.62
CA ILE A 19 -7.95 -22.66 0.49
C ILE A 19 -7.74 -23.01 -0.99
N ASN A 20 -8.65 -22.58 -1.87
CA ASN A 20 -8.56 -22.82 -3.31
C ASN A 20 -7.46 -22.00 -4.00
N TYR A 21 -7.02 -20.92 -3.38
CA TYR A 21 -5.95 -20.04 -3.86
C TYR A 21 -4.74 -20.02 -2.91
N SER A 22 -4.55 -21.09 -2.13
CA SER A 22 -3.39 -21.27 -1.25
C SER A 22 -2.14 -21.69 -2.03
N ASN A 23 -1.81 -20.95 -3.08
CA ASN A 23 -0.66 -21.14 -3.94
C ASN A 23 0.07 -19.81 -4.17
N GLU A 24 1.26 -19.88 -4.76
CA GLU A 24 2.11 -18.71 -4.94
C GLU A 24 1.45 -17.60 -5.79
N SER A 25 0.66 -17.95 -6.81
CA SER A 25 -0.01 -16.94 -7.64
C SER A 25 -1.07 -16.16 -6.86
N GLY A 26 -1.80 -16.81 -5.96
CA GLY A 26 -2.71 -16.16 -5.00
C GLY A 26 -1.97 -15.20 -4.07
N PHE A 27 -0.82 -15.63 -3.53
CA PHE A 27 0.01 -14.81 -2.63
C PHE A 27 0.60 -13.58 -3.34
N ARG A 28 1.16 -13.76 -4.55
CA ARG A 28 1.68 -12.68 -5.39
C ARG A 28 0.60 -11.65 -5.71
N THR A 29 -0.56 -12.14 -6.15
CA THR A 29 -1.72 -11.27 -6.44
C THR A 29 -2.16 -10.51 -5.20
N GLY A 30 -2.23 -11.17 -4.04
CA GLY A 30 -2.55 -10.55 -2.76
C GLY A 30 -1.63 -9.39 -2.41
N ILE A 31 -0.31 -9.57 -2.55
CA ILE A 31 0.69 -8.50 -2.32
C ILE A 31 0.44 -7.31 -3.26
N SER A 32 0.22 -7.59 -4.55
CA SER A 32 -0.06 -6.56 -5.56
C SER A 32 -1.31 -5.74 -5.20
N ARG A 33 -2.42 -6.41 -4.82
CA ARG A 33 -3.66 -5.73 -4.42
C ARG A 33 -3.50 -4.94 -3.12
N ALA A 34 -2.77 -5.47 -2.14
CA ALA A 34 -2.47 -4.76 -0.90
C ALA A 34 -1.72 -3.44 -1.17
N TYR A 35 -0.71 -3.48 -2.05
CA TYR A 35 0.01 -2.29 -2.49
C TYR A 35 -0.91 -1.26 -3.14
N TYR A 36 -1.74 -1.68 -4.11
CA TYR A 36 -2.62 -0.75 -4.83
C TYR A 36 -3.66 -0.12 -3.91
N SER A 37 -4.16 -0.86 -2.92
CA SER A 37 -5.03 -0.29 -1.88
C SER A 37 -4.33 0.85 -1.15
N ALA A 38 -3.16 0.59 -0.55
CA ALA A 38 -2.40 1.58 0.20
C ALA A 38 -2.02 2.79 -0.67
N PHE A 39 -1.52 2.54 -1.89
CA PHE A 39 -1.13 3.60 -2.82
C PHE A 39 -2.30 4.51 -3.20
N LEU A 40 -3.44 3.94 -3.58
CA LEU A 40 -4.61 4.71 -4.01
C LEU A 40 -5.25 5.47 -2.85
N VAL A 41 -5.32 4.88 -1.65
CA VAL A 41 -5.76 5.61 -0.44
C VAL A 41 -4.87 6.83 -0.21
N CYS A 42 -3.54 6.65 -0.21
CA CYS A 42 -2.60 7.76 -0.04
C CYS A 42 -2.68 8.79 -1.17
N ARG A 43 -2.83 8.36 -2.42
CA ARG A 43 -2.98 9.23 -3.58
C ARG A 43 -4.21 10.12 -3.43
N THR A 44 -5.38 9.51 -3.22
CA THR A 44 -6.65 10.23 -3.05
C THR A 44 -6.57 11.22 -1.88
N PHE A 45 -5.96 10.82 -0.76
CA PHE A 45 -5.76 11.70 0.38
C PHE A 45 -4.88 12.93 0.04
N LEU A 46 -3.78 12.74 -0.68
CA LEU A 46 -2.90 13.84 -1.09
C LEU A 46 -3.58 14.76 -2.12
N GLU A 47 -4.34 14.21 -3.05
CA GLU A 47 -5.08 14.97 -4.07
C GLU A 47 -6.22 15.78 -3.45
N THR A 48 -7.06 15.15 -2.62
CA THR A 48 -8.27 15.78 -2.08
C THR A 48 -7.98 16.69 -0.89
N ARG A 49 -7.20 16.23 0.09
CA ARG A 49 -6.96 16.97 1.34
C ARG A 49 -5.81 17.96 1.25
N HIS A 50 -4.79 17.63 0.47
CA HIS A 50 -3.57 18.44 0.35
C HIS A 50 -3.42 19.15 -1.01
N ARG A 51 -4.42 18.99 -1.90
CA ARG A 51 -4.50 19.61 -3.23
C ARG A 51 -3.25 19.38 -4.07
N MET A 52 -2.62 18.21 -3.90
CA MET A 52 -1.43 17.85 -4.67
C MET A 52 -1.83 17.23 -6.00
N ARG A 53 -1.21 17.67 -7.11
CA ARG A 53 -1.41 17.06 -8.41
C ARG A 53 -0.50 15.84 -8.54
N ILE A 54 -1.07 14.64 -8.54
CA ILE A 54 -0.34 13.39 -8.79
C ILE A 54 -0.64 12.97 -10.25
N PRO A 55 0.39 12.77 -11.09
CA PRO A 55 0.20 12.37 -12.49
C PRO A 55 -0.23 10.90 -12.62
N ASP A 56 -0.82 10.52 -13.74
CA ASP A 56 -1.20 9.13 -14.07
C ASP A 56 -0.09 8.34 -14.76
N THR A 57 1.18 8.69 -14.50
CA THR A 57 2.35 8.03 -15.07
C THR A 57 3.11 7.27 -13.99
N PRO A 58 4.08 6.39 -14.33
CA PRO A 58 4.86 5.64 -13.32
C PRO A 58 5.53 6.51 -12.24
N ILE A 59 5.75 7.80 -12.51
CA ILE A 59 6.29 8.76 -11.53
C ILE A 59 5.32 9.02 -10.35
N ALA A 60 4.03 8.67 -10.48
CA ALA A 60 3.01 8.81 -9.45
C ALA A 60 3.44 8.16 -8.12
N HIS A 61 4.03 6.97 -8.20
CA HIS A 61 4.50 6.22 -7.04
C HIS A 61 5.52 7.01 -6.22
N LYS A 62 6.50 7.62 -6.89
CA LYS A 62 7.50 8.50 -6.26
C LYS A 62 6.85 9.75 -5.69
N ARG A 63 5.91 10.36 -6.42
CA ARG A 63 5.22 11.60 -5.99
C ARG A 63 4.36 11.39 -4.74
N VAL A 64 3.68 10.25 -4.61
CA VAL A 64 2.89 9.92 -3.42
C VAL A 64 3.79 9.76 -2.20
N VAL A 65 4.87 8.97 -2.30
CA VAL A 65 5.84 8.80 -1.21
C VAL A 65 6.43 10.15 -0.78
N GLN A 66 6.87 10.97 -1.73
CA GLN A 66 7.38 12.31 -1.44
C GLN A 66 6.32 13.23 -0.81
N GLY A 67 5.06 13.10 -1.22
CA GLY A 67 3.93 13.83 -0.64
C GLY A 67 3.73 13.49 0.83
N LEU A 68 3.71 12.20 1.18
CA LEU A 68 3.55 11.72 2.55
C LEU A 68 4.66 12.23 3.49
N ARG A 69 5.88 12.45 2.99
CA ARG A 69 7.01 12.99 3.77
C ARG A 69 6.92 14.48 4.08
N LYS A 70 5.99 15.22 3.45
CA LYS A 70 5.88 16.68 3.69
C LYS A 70 5.37 16.95 5.11
N ARG A 71 6.00 17.90 5.83
CA ARG A 71 5.64 18.29 7.21
C ARG A 71 4.14 18.54 7.39
N ARG A 72 3.51 19.29 6.49
CA ARG A 72 2.05 19.58 6.53
C ARG A 72 1.18 18.30 6.42
N VAL A 73 1.66 17.29 5.71
CA VAL A 73 0.97 16.00 5.57
C VAL A 73 1.19 15.16 6.82
N LEU A 74 2.43 15.10 7.30
CA LEU A 74 2.76 14.42 8.57
C LEU A 74 1.89 14.93 9.71
N GLN A 75 1.61 16.23 9.82
CA GLN A 75 0.74 16.78 10.87
C GLN A 75 -0.70 16.24 10.84
N THR A 76 -1.17 15.78 9.68
CA THR A 76 -2.55 15.29 9.48
C THR A 76 -2.71 13.77 9.53
N LEU A 77 -1.61 13.00 9.57
CA LEU A 77 -1.70 11.55 9.73
C LEU A 77 -2.20 11.19 11.15
N VAL A 78 -2.87 10.06 11.27
CA VAL A 78 -3.56 9.63 12.50
C VAL A 78 -3.06 8.27 12.98
N ASN A 79 -3.48 7.85 14.17
CA ASN A 79 -3.17 6.53 14.76
C ASN A 79 -1.68 6.23 14.97
N LEU A 80 -0.84 7.26 14.96
CA LEU A 80 0.61 7.17 15.15
C LEU A 80 1.13 8.41 15.92
N PRO A 81 2.11 8.23 16.83
CA PRO A 81 2.88 9.34 17.38
C PRO A 81 3.53 10.16 16.27
N TYR A 82 3.62 11.48 16.44
CA TYR A 82 4.17 12.37 15.41
C TYR A 82 5.58 11.97 14.96
N SER A 83 6.43 11.55 15.89
CA SER A 83 7.79 11.06 15.63
C SER A 83 7.83 9.87 14.68
N SER A 84 6.81 9.01 14.67
CA SER A 84 6.72 7.83 13.82
C SER A 84 6.04 8.09 12.48
N ARG A 85 5.47 9.26 12.21
CA ARG A 85 4.64 9.46 11.01
C ARG A 85 5.40 9.36 9.69
N HIS A 86 6.70 9.59 9.70
CA HIS A 86 7.56 9.46 8.52
C HIS A 86 7.63 8.01 8.00
N THR A 87 7.52 7.02 8.90
CA THR A 87 7.61 5.61 8.55
C THR A 87 6.43 5.14 7.69
N VAL A 88 5.33 5.91 7.60
CA VAL A 88 4.22 5.62 6.69
C VAL A 88 4.66 5.71 5.23
N ALA A 89 5.47 6.72 4.90
CA ALA A 89 5.99 6.90 3.55
C ALA A 89 7.00 5.80 3.20
N ASP A 90 7.84 5.44 4.18
CA ASP A 90 8.85 4.38 4.02
C ASP A 90 8.18 3.01 3.88
N ALA A 91 7.18 2.72 4.72
CA ALA A 91 6.38 1.52 4.62
C ALA A 91 5.68 1.39 3.25
N LEU A 92 5.16 2.49 2.68
CA LEU A 92 4.57 2.46 1.35
C LEU A 92 5.62 2.22 0.25
N ASP A 93 6.80 2.82 0.34
CA ASP A 93 7.86 2.65 -0.65
C ASP A 93 8.48 1.24 -0.59
N ASP A 94 8.66 0.69 0.62
CA ASP A 94 9.14 -0.67 0.83
C ASP A 94 8.12 -1.70 0.33
N LEU A 95 6.83 -1.50 0.63
CA LEU A 95 5.76 -2.36 0.10
C LEU A 95 5.75 -2.38 -1.43
N ARG A 96 6.12 -1.26 -2.08
CA ARG A 96 6.29 -1.22 -3.53
C ARG A 96 7.55 -1.98 -3.98
N LYS A 97 8.70 -1.64 -3.43
CA LYS A 97 10.03 -2.09 -3.90
C LYS A 97 10.30 -3.56 -3.58
N TYR A 98 9.98 -3.98 -2.37
CA TYR A 98 10.32 -5.28 -1.84
C TYR A 98 9.11 -6.20 -1.69
N GLY A 99 7.89 -5.64 -1.66
CA GLY A 99 6.66 -6.42 -1.78
C GLY A 99 6.26 -6.60 -3.23
N ARG A 100 5.58 -5.61 -3.79
CA ARG A 100 4.90 -5.65 -5.09
C ARG A 100 5.85 -5.93 -6.25
N ASN A 101 6.99 -5.26 -6.34
CA ASN A 101 7.90 -5.48 -7.47
C ASN A 101 8.49 -6.90 -7.49
N ILE A 102 8.83 -7.46 -6.31
CA ILE A 102 9.27 -8.86 -6.21
C ILE A 102 8.12 -9.79 -6.61
N ALA A 103 6.92 -9.56 -6.06
CA ALA A 103 5.75 -10.37 -6.37
C ALA A 103 5.34 -10.35 -7.85
N ASP A 104 5.41 -9.19 -8.50
CA ASP A 104 4.94 -9.00 -9.88
C ASP A 104 6.02 -9.36 -10.92
N TYR A 105 7.31 -9.18 -10.62
CA TYR A 105 8.38 -9.23 -11.65
C TYR A 105 9.52 -10.19 -11.34
N ASP A 106 9.78 -10.53 -10.07
CA ASP A 106 10.86 -11.45 -9.73
C ASP A 106 10.34 -12.89 -9.68
N LEU A 107 10.61 -13.62 -10.76
CA LEU A 107 10.22 -15.02 -10.92
C LEU A 107 11.20 -15.99 -10.24
N THR A 108 12.33 -15.50 -9.72
CA THR A 108 13.36 -16.34 -9.07
C THR A 108 13.11 -16.52 -7.57
N VAL A 109 12.27 -15.67 -6.98
CA VAL A 109 11.94 -15.68 -5.55
C VAL A 109 10.65 -16.45 -5.31
N TYR A 110 10.68 -17.49 -4.46
CA TYR A 110 9.44 -18.17 -4.04
C TYR A 110 8.71 -17.40 -2.93
N LEU A 111 7.44 -17.05 -3.15
CA LEU A 111 6.62 -16.33 -2.18
C LEU A 111 5.62 -17.23 -1.45
N THR A 112 5.67 -17.19 -0.11
CA THR A 112 4.79 -17.96 0.77
C THR A 112 3.61 -17.13 1.25
N LYS A 113 2.61 -17.81 1.82
CA LYS A 113 1.50 -17.15 2.55
C LYS A 113 2.00 -16.18 3.62
N THR A 114 3.04 -16.57 4.36
CA THR A 114 3.63 -15.74 5.42
C THR A 114 4.22 -14.45 4.86
N HIS A 115 4.91 -14.51 3.72
CA HIS A 115 5.41 -13.31 3.04
C HIS A 115 4.24 -12.38 2.65
N ALA A 116 3.19 -12.93 2.03
CA ALA A 116 2.03 -12.13 1.62
C ALA A 116 1.30 -11.48 2.80
N LEU A 117 1.06 -12.22 3.88
CA LEU A 117 0.45 -11.70 5.10
C LEU A 117 1.29 -10.60 5.76
N SER A 118 2.63 -10.67 5.67
CA SER A 118 3.51 -9.59 6.14
C SER A 118 3.28 -8.29 5.36
N TRP A 119 3.32 -8.36 4.03
CA TRP A 119 3.10 -7.20 3.17
C TRP A 119 1.67 -6.65 3.27
N ILE A 120 0.67 -7.51 3.44
CA ILE A 120 -0.71 -7.08 3.71
C ILE A 120 -0.79 -6.28 5.01
N ARG A 121 -0.16 -6.74 6.10
CA ARG A 121 -0.13 -5.99 7.37
C ARG A 121 0.55 -4.64 7.22
N GLN A 122 1.60 -4.55 6.40
CA GLN A 122 2.24 -3.28 6.08
C GLN A 122 1.33 -2.33 5.29
N ALA A 123 0.53 -2.85 4.35
CA ALA A 123 -0.50 -2.07 3.68
C ALA A 123 -1.58 -1.57 4.66
N GLU A 124 -2.02 -2.41 5.60
CA GLU A 124 -2.96 -2.01 6.65
C GLU A 124 -2.39 -0.90 7.52
N TYR A 125 -1.12 -1.00 7.91
CA TYR A 125 -0.41 0.02 8.67
C TYR A 125 -0.46 1.37 7.95
N VAL A 126 -0.17 1.40 6.64
CA VAL A 126 -0.24 2.61 5.82
C VAL A 126 -1.67 3.15 5.76
N VAL A 127 -2.65 2.30 5.43
CA VAL A 127 -4.06 2.72 5.29
C VAL A 127 -4.64 3.25 6.59
N ARG A 128 -4.31 2.66 7.75
CA ARG A 128 -4.78 3.12 9.07
C ARG A 128 -4.21 4.48 9.46
N ALA A 129 -3.06 4.88 8.90
CA ALA A 129 -2.46 6.18 9.19
C ALA A 129 -3.12 7.34 8.42
N ILE A 130 -3.91 7.03 7.38
CA ILE A 130 -4.61 8.04 6.58
C ILE A 130 -5.98 8.34 7.23
N PRO A 131 -6.29 9.61 7.53
CA PRO A 131 -7.59 9.99 8.08
C PRO A 131 -8.73 9.67 7.08
N ARG A 132 -9.92 9.38 7.63
CA ARG A 132 -11.12 9.14 6.83
C ARG A 132 -11.60 10.42 6.15
#